data_AF-B4N1G8-F1
#
_entry.id   AF-B4N1G8-F1
#
_cell.length_a   1.000
_cell.length_b   1.000
_cell.length_c   1.000
_cell.angle_alpha   90.00
_cell.angle_beta   90.00
_cell.angle_gamma   90.00
#
_symmetry.space_group_name_H-M   'P 1'
#
loop_
_entity.id
_entity.type
_entity.pdbx_description
1 polymer ?
#
loop_
_entity_poly.entity_id
_entity_poly.type
_entity_poly.pdbx_seq_one_letter_code
_entity_poly.pdbx_strand_id
1 'polypeptide(L)'
;MTVSNTVDQYTVLTGDRSKIKDLLCNRLTECGWRDEVRLLCRNILMEKAVAGAVTSNSNLTLEQLITEVTPKARTLVPDAVKKELLMKIRTILTENETEGTDNHDDDEDDEDENGTEDN
;
A
#
# COMPACT_ATOMS: atom_id res chain seq x y z
N MET A 1 -10.78 -0.69 -24.76
CA MET A 1 -9.59 -0.85 -23.92
C MET A 1 -8.54 -1.63 -24.70
N THR A 2 -7.52 -0.94 -25.20
CA THR A 2 -6.36 -1.53 -25.89
C THR A 2 -5.42 -2.12 -24.85
N VAL A 3 -4.74 -3.23 -25.15
CA VAL A 3 -3.82 -3.92 -24.23
C VAL A 3 -2.80 -2.99 -23.56
N SER A 4 -2.31 -1.96 -24.26
CA SER A 4 -1.38 -0.97 -23.71
C SER A 4 -1.92 -0.27 -22.46
N ASN A 5 -3.15 0.24 -22.51
CA ASN A 5 -3.78 0.93 -21.39
C ASN A 5 -3.92 0.00 -20.15
N THR A 6 -4.17 -1.30 -20.35
CA THR A 6 -4.22 -2.25 -19.23
C THR A 6 -2.88 -2.47 -18.55
N VAL A 7 -1.77 -2.43 -19.33
CA VAL A 7 -0.41 -2.53 -18.80
C VAL A 7 -0.07 -1.26 -18.03
N ASP A 8 -0.34 -0.10 -18.59
CA ASP A 8 -0.06 1.19 -17.95
C ASP A 8 -0.78 1.29 -16.60
N GLN A 9 -2.09 1.03 -16.55
CA GLN A 9 -2.86 0.98 -15.30
C GLN A 9 -2.26 -0.01 -14.29
N TYR A 10 -1.87 -1.21 -14.74
CA TYR A 10 -1.26 -2.19 -13.84
C TYR A 10 0.07 -1.68 -13.27
N THR A 11 0.90 -1.02 -14.07
CA THR A 11 2.18 -0.46 -13.61
C THR A 11 1.99 0.68 -12.61
N VAL A 12 1.03 1.58 -12.87
CA VAL A 12 0.64 2.67 -11.96
C VAL A 12 0.15 2.12 -10.62
N LEU A 13 -0.85 1.22 -10.65
CA LEU A 13 -1.40 0.59 -9.44
C LEU A 13 -0.34 -0.18 -8.64
N THR A 14 0.59 -0.84 -9.32
CA THR A 14 1.69 -1.56 -8.67
C THR A 14 2.66 -0.60 -7.99
N GLY A 15 3.02 0.51 -8.66
CA GLY A 15 3.89 1.55 -8.10
C GLY A 15 3.25 2.28 -6.91
N ASP A 16 1.95 2.51 -6.95
CA ASP A 16 1.25 3.15 -5.83
C ASP A 16 1.13 2.22 -4.63
N ARG A 17 0.90 0.94 -4.87
CA ARG A 17 0.91 -0.09 -3.83
C ARG A 17 2.26 -0.17 -3.13
N SER A 18 3.39 -0.04 -3.83
CA SER A 18 4.71 0.00 -3.17
C SER A 18 4.90 1.28 -2.37
N LYS A 19 4.57 2.46 -2.93
CA LYS A 19 4.62 3.74 -2.21
C LYS A 19 3.85 3.70 -0.88
N ILE A 20 2.63 3.14 -0.88
CA ILE A 20 1.81 3.01 0.33
C ILE A 20 2.45 2.06 1.35
N LYS A 21 3.01 0.93 0.90
CA LYS A 21 3.71 -0.02 1.78
C LYS A 21 4.94 0.60 2.42
N ASP A 22 5.73 1.34 1.65
CA ASP A 22 6.95 1.99 2.13
C ASP A 22 6.60 3.07 3.16
N LEU A 23 5.59 3.90 2.87
CA LEU A 23 5.06 4.88 3.82
C LEU A 23 4.63 4.22 5.13
N LEU A 24 3.87 3.12 5.05
CA LEU A 24 3.45 2.37 6.23
C LEU A 24 4.65 1.85 7.03
N CYS A 25 5.61 1.21 6.37
CA CYS A 25 6.81 0.67 7.00
C CYS A 25 7.60 1.77 7.75
N ASN A 26 7.74 2.94 7.13
CA ASN A 26 8.41 4.08 7.73
C ASN A 26 7.67 4.58 8.97
N ARG A 27 6.36 4.82 8.86
CA ARG A 27 5.55 5.31 9.99
C ARG A 27 5.48 4.35 11.16
N LEU A 28 5.35 3.04 10.90
CA LEU A 28 5.39 2.03 11.95
C LEU A 28 6.77 1.94 12.62
N THR A 29 7.85 2.29 11.92
CA THR A 29 9.18 2.35 12.51
C THR A 29 9.32 3.62 13.37
N GLU A 30 8.90 4.77 12.84
CA GLU A 30 8.98 6.08 13.51
C GLU A 30 8.14 6.15 14.78
N CYS A 31 6.94 5.56 14.80
CA CYS A 31 6.07 5.57 15.97
C CYS A 31 6.44 4.50 17.01
N GLY A 32 7.53 3.74 16.81
CA GLY A 32 7.97 2.70 17.73
C GLY A 32 7.21 1.37 17.65
N TRP A 33 6.28 1.21 16.71
CA TRP A 33 5.47 -0.02 16.58
C TRP A 33 6.34 -1.26 16.38
N ARG A 34 7.45 -1.16 15.62
CA ARG A 34 8.39 -2.29 15.46
C ARG A 34 8.97 -2.77 16.80
N ASP A 35 9.26 -1.84 17.71
CA ASP A 35 9.84 -2.17 19.01
C ASP A 35 8.78 -2.73 19.96
N GLU A 36 7.56 -2.20 19.92
CA GLU A 36 6.40 -2.75 20.64
C GLU A 36 6.09 -4.18 20.19
N VAL A 37 6.11 -4.46 18.88
CA VAL A 37 5.92 -5.82 18.35
C VAL A 37 7.07 -6.74 18.78
N ARG A 38 8.31 -6.26 18.81
CA ARG A 38 9.44 -7.05 19.33
C ARG A 38 9.26 -7.41 20.81
N LEU A 39 8.81 -6.45 21.62
CA LEU A 39 8.49 -6.67 23.03
C LEU A 39 7.34 -7.67 23.19
N LEU A 40 6.29 -7.53 22.38
CA LEU A 40 5.16 -8.45 22.35
C LEU A 40 5.59 -9.89 22.00
N CYS A 41 6.45 -10.08 20.99
CA CYS A 41 7.02 -11.38 20.65
C CYS A 41 7.75 -11.99 21.86
N ARG A 42 8.57 -11.19 22.55
CA ARG A 42 9.31 -11.64 23.74
C ARG A 42 8.37 -12.05 24.87
N ASN A 43 7.34 -11.26 25.12
CA ASN A 43 6.35 -11.55 26.16
C ASN A 43 5.59 -12.84 25.87
N ILE A 44 5.15 -13.07 24.63
CA ILE A 44 4.48 -14.31 24.23
C ILE A 44 5.44 -15.51 24.38
N LEU A 45 6.70 -15.36 23.99
CA LEU A 45 7.68 -16.43 24.15
C LEU A 45 7.93 -16.76 25.63
N MET A 46 8.02 -15.75 26.49
CA MET A 46 8.16 -15.92 27.94
C MET A 46 6.92 -16.57 28.56
N GLU A 47 5.71 -16.13 28.19
CA GLU A 47 4.45 -16.70 28.65
C GLU A 47 4.36 -18.19 28.28
N LYS A 48 4.68 -18.54 27.04
CA LYS A 48 4.68 -19.94 26.57
C LYS A 48 5.80 -20.77 27.19
N ALA A 49 6.94 -20.16 27.51
CA ALA A 49 8.00 -20.83 28.28
C ALA A 49 7.57 -21.15 29.71
N VAL A 50 6.93 -20.20 30.41
CA VAL A 50 6.39 -20.41 31.76
C VAL A 50 5.24 -21.42 31.75
N ALA A 51 4.41 -21.44 30.70
CA ALA A 51 3.35 -22.42 30.51
C ALA A 51 3.86 -23.84 30.15
N GLY A 52 5.17 -24.06 30.11
CA GLY A 52 5.79 -25.36 29.79
C GLY A 52 5.77 -25.74 28.30
N ALA A 53 5.26 -24.87 27.43
CA ALA A 53 5.19 -25.11 25.99
C ALA A 53 6.53 -24.92 25.27
N VAL A 54 7.48 -24.19 25.88
CA VAL A 54 8.89 -24.13 25.46
C VAL A 54 9.74 -24.89 26.47
N THR A 55 10.03 -26.15 26.16
CA THR A 55 10.91 -27.07 26.91
C THR A 55 11.98 -27.60 25.94
N SER A 56 13.05 -28.22 26.43
CA SER A 56 14.12 -28.83 25.60
C SER A 56 13.62 -29.76 24.46
N ASN A 57 12.39 -30.31 24.58
CA ASN A 57 11.77 -31.18 23.57
C ASN A 57 10.55 -30.56 22.84
N SER A 58 10.06 -29.39 23.26
CA SER A 58 8.90 -28.73 22.66
C SER A 58 9.30 -27.29 22.34
N ASN A 59 9.50 -27.00 21.05
CA ASN A 59 9.83 -25.65 20.59
C ASN A 59 8.57 -25.00 20.01
N LEU A 60 8.30 -23.75 20.40
CA LEU A 60 7.30 -22.91 19.75
C LEU A 60 7.77 -22.61 18.32
N THR A 61 6.92 -22.91 17.32
CA THR A 61 7.29 -22.68 15.92
C THR A 61 7.13 -21.21 15.54
N LEU A 62 7.91 -20.76 14.55
CA LEU A 62 7.78 -19.42 14.00
C LEU A 62 6.34 -19.12 13.53
N GLU A 63 5.69 -20.08 12.87
CA GLU A 63 4.31 -19.95 12.40
C GLU A 63 3.32 -19.76 13.55
N GLN A 64 3.49 -20.49 14.65
CA GLN A 64 2.69 -20.29 15.86
C GLN A 64 2.92 -18.90 16.44
N LEU A 65 4.18 -18.43 16.49
CA LEU A 65 4.50 -17.08 16.95
C LEU A 65 3.82 -16.03 16.09
N ILE A 66 3.92 -16.14 14.76
CA ILE A 66 3.33 -15.20 13.81
C ILE A 66 1.82 -15.16 13.98
N THR A 67 1.18 -16.33 14.09
CA THR A 67 -0.28 -16.46 14.24
C THR A 67 -0.79 -15.77 15.51
N GLU A 68 -0.01 -15.83 16.59
CA GLU A 68 -0.36 -15.22 17.89
C GLU A 68 -0.02 -13.72 17.95
N VAL A 69 1.14 -13.33 17.40
CA VAL A 69 1.64 -11.95 17.43
C VAL A 69 0.87 -11.06 16.45
N THR A 70 0.62 -11.53 15.23
CA THR A 70 0.04 -10.73 14.14
C THR A 70 -1.27 -10.03 14.51
N PRO A 71 -2.30 -10.70 15.08
CA PRO A 71 -3.55 -10.03 15.44
C PRO A 71 -3.31 -8.94 16.50
N LYS A 72 -2.49 -9.20 17.51
CA LYS A 72 -2.14 -8.22 18.56
C LYS A 72 -1.34 -7.05 17.97
N ALA A 73 -0.36 -7.33 17.12
CA ALA A 73 0.43 -6.31 16.41
C ALA A 73 -0.45 -5.39 15.56
N ARG A 74 -1.47 -5.94 14.87
CA ARG A 74 -2.44 -5.14 14.10
C ARG A 74 -3.24 -4.18 14.98
N THR A 75 -3.59 -4.58 16.20
CA THR A 75 -4.31 -3.70 17.14
C THR A 75 -3.46 -2.56 17.67
N LEU A 76 -2.13 -2.74 17.72
CA LEU A 76 -1.17 -1.70 18.15
C LEU A 76 -0.93 -0.62 17.09
N VAL A 77 -1.40 -0.79 15.86
CA VAL A 77 -1.23 0.24 14.82
C VAL A 77 -1.99 1.50 15.23
N PRO A 78 -1.30 2.66 15.40
CA PRO A 78 -1.95 3.88 15.84
C PRO A 78 -2.95 4.41 14.80
N ASP A 79 -4.03 5.04 15.27
CA ASP A 79 -5.06 5.59 14.38
C ASP A 79 -4.54 6.75 13.52
N ALA A 80 -3.52 7.47 13.98
CA ALA A 80 -2.83 8.49 13.19
C ALA A 80 -2.22 7.90 11.91
N VAL A 81 -1.54 6.75 12.02
CA VAL A 81 -0.95 6.04 10.88
C VAL A 81 -2.03 5.55 9.92
N LYS A 82 -3.13 4.99 10.44
CA LYS A 82 -4.27 4.56 9.61
C LYS A 82 -4.89 5.73 8.84
N LYS A 83 -5.09 6.87 9.51
CA LYS A 83 -5.66 8.08 8.90
C LYS A 83 -4.75 8.63 7.80
N GLU A 84 -3.45 8.72 8.04
CA GLU A 84 -2.46 9.15 7.03
C GLU A 84 -2.47 8.23 5.82
N LEU A 85 -2.45 6.91 6.02
CA LEU A 85 -2.55 5.94 4.93
C LEU A 85 -3.85 6.09 4.13
N LEU A 86 -5.00 6.22 4.81
CA LEU A 86 -6.29 6.39 4.14
C LEU A 86 -6.35 7.69 3.33
N MET A 87 -5.76 8.77 3.83
CA MET A 87 -5.63 10.02 3.07
C MET A 87 -4.77 9.79 1.83
N LYS A 88 -3.61 9.13 1.97
CA LYS A 88 -2.72 8.88 0.83
C LYS A 88 -3.37 7.96 -0.23
N ILE A 89 -4.11 6.94 0.20
CA ILE A 89 -4.88 6.06 -0.71
C ILE A 89 -5.92 6.87 -1.48
N ARG A 90 -6.68 7.75 -0.81
CA ARG A 90 -7.68 8.61 -1.48
C ARG A 90 -7.03 9.50 -2.52
N THR A 91 -5.92 10.16 -2.19
CA THR A 91 -5.17 11.01 -3.12
C THR A 91 -4.73 10.25 -4.36
N ILE A 92 -4.16 9.04 -4.17
CA ILE A 92 -3.75 8.18 -5.29
C ILE A 92 -4.94 7.80 -6.17
N LEU A 93 -6.07 7.42 -5.57
CA LEU A 93 -7.26 7.03 -6.34
C LEU A 93 -7.80 8.20 -7.16
N THR A 94 -7.80 9.42 -6.61
CA THR A 94 -8.22 10.62 -7.36
C THR A 94 -7.24 10.99 -8.47
N GLU A 95 -5.94 10.84 -8.26
CA GLU A 95 -4.90 11.09 -9.28
C GLU A 95 -5.06 10.12 -10.47
N ASN A 96 -5.30 8.84 -10.18
CA ASN A 96 -5.51 7.82 -11.22
C ASN A 96 -6.83 8.00 -11.99
N GLU A 97 -7.86 8.63 -11.39
CA GLU A 97 -9.08 9.01 -12.10
C GLU A 97 -8.86 10.18 -13.06
N THR A 98 -8.01 11.15 -12.70
CA THR A 98 -7.73 12.31 -13.55
C THR A 98 -6.92 11.96 -14.80
N GLU A 99 -5.93 11.05 -14.70
CA GLU A 99 -5.11 10.62 -15.85
C GLU A 99 -5.92 9.88 -16.93
N GLY A 100 -7.10 9.35 -16.59
CA GLY A 100 -7.98 8.67 -17.55
C GLY A 100 -8.79 9.59 -18.46
N THR A 101 -8.87 10.89 -18.16
CA THR A 101 -9.80 11.82 -18.84
C THR A 101 -9.13 12.95 -19.62
N ASP A 102 -7.82 13.18 -19.45
CA ASP A 102 -7.06 14.18 -20.23
C ASP A 102 -6.43 13.58 -21.51
N ASN A 103 -7.20 12.79 -22.24
CA ASN A 103 -6.95 12.52 -23.67
C ASN A 103 -8.17 12.94 -24.51
N HIS A 104 -8.68 14.14 -24.24
CA HIS A 104 -9.45 14.89 -25.23
C HIS A 104 -8.41 15.80 -25.90
N ASP A 105 -7.72 15.32 -26.95
CA ASP A 105 -8.17 15.45 -28.34
C ASP A 105 -8.80 16.83 -28.61
N ASP A 106 -8.10 17.88 -28.21
CA ASP A 106 -8.31 19.26 -28.67
C ASP A 106 -6.96 19.83 -29.16
N ASP A 107 -6.25 19.08 -30.00
CA ASP A 107 -5.15 19.62 -30.80
C ASP A 107 -5.29 19.10 -32.24
N GLU A 108 -5.66 20.06 -33.11
CA GLU A 108 -5.36 20.13 -34.55
C GLU A 108 -6.20 19.19 -35.45
N ASP A 109 -6.87 19.67 -36.50
CA ASP A 109 -6.30 20.45 -37.58
C ASP A 109 -7.27 21.53 -38.13
N ASP A 110 -6.82 22.79 -38.06
CA ASP A 110 -7.03 23.74 -39.14
C ASP A 110 -6.28 23.21 -40.38
N GLU A 111 -7.00 22.74 -41.41
CA GLU A 111 -6.49 22.73 -42.80
C GLU A 111 -7.64 23.11 -43.76
N ASP A 112 -7.73 24.42 -43.96
CA ASP A 112 -7.49 25.09 -45.25
C ASP A 112 -8.13 24.59 -46.55
N GLU A 113 -8.61 25.62 -47.27
CA GLU A 113 -8.73 25.74 -48.72
C GLU A 113 -9.80 24.93 -49.48
N ASN A 114 -10.83 25.65 -49.93
CA ASN A 114 -10.98 25.77 -51.38
C ASN A 114 -11.58 27.14 -51.76
N GLY A 115 -10.71 28.01 -52.29
CA GLY A 115 -11.12 29.21 -52.99
C GLY A 115 -11.82 28.83 -54.31
N THR A 116 -12.96 29.45 -54.58
CA THR A 116 -13.45 29.58 -55.95
C THR A 116 -13.86 31.04 -56.12
N GLU A 117 -12.86 31.85 -56.47
CA GLU A 117 -13.07 33.14 -57.10
C GLU A 117 -13.52 32.86 -58.54
N ASP A 118 -14.84 32.86 -58.78
CA ASP A 118 -15.36 32.83 -60.14
C ASP A 118 -15.59 34.28 -60.59
N ASN A 119 -14.56 34.73 -61.30
CA ASN A 119 -14.40 35.90 -62.16
C ASN A 119 -15.66 36.66 -62.62
#